data_AF-A0ABD2PEX4-F1
#
_entry.id   AF-A0ABD2PEX4-F1
#
_cell.length_a   1.000
_cell.length_b   1.000
_cell.length_c   1.000
_cell.angle_alpha   90.00
_cell.angle_beta   90.00
_cell.angle_gamma   90.00
#
_symmetry.space_group_name_H-M   'P 1'
#
loop_
_entity.id
_entity.type
_entity.pdbx_description
1 polymer ?
#
loop_
_entity_poly.entity_id
_entity_poly.type
_entity_poly.pdbx_seq_one_letter_code
_entity_poly.pdbx_strand_id
1 'polypeptide(L)'
;MIVLMILIELISGPVIGENSVIYMYLRLKFGWNEVDYSIFNSVHFGIQMIGNSFSLTFFSKFLKLDDALLGIIAMTSKILGCLFYAFAPTGFYFYFGAVVEIFHSTNYIAVRAIMAKTVRSEDLGKSNSVFGICESIAPIIFGPLYAKVYSLTLTSFPGSFYLITTVMYAVAFLLFLWLYLTGKKEAKSRGKTVETMKSIELEA
;
A
#
# COMPACT_ATOMS: atom_id res chain seq x y z
N MET A 1 -2.32 3.02 16.79
CA MET A 1 -0.93 3.49 16.60
C MET A 1 0.00 2.38 16.11
N ILE A 2 0.35 1.38 16.94
CA ILE A 2 1.28 0.30 16.55
C ILE A 2 0.87 -0.41 15.24
N VAL A 3 -0.42 -0.76 15.08
CA VAL A 3 -0.92 -1.39 13.85
C VAL A 3 -0.71 -0.52 12.59
N LEU A 4 -0.85 0.80 12.71
CA LEU A 4 -0.61 1.73 11.59
C LEU A 4 0.87 1.84 11.24
N MET A 5 1.76 1.68 12.23
CA MET A 5 3.20 1.64 12.03
C MET A 5 3.64 0.34 11.36
N ILE A 6 3.03 -0.80 11.71
CA ILE A 6 3.27 -2.06 11.02
C ILE A 6 2.77 -1.96 9.57
N LEU A 7 1.60 -1.35 9.35
CA LEU A 7 1.05 -1.15 8.02
C LEU A 7 1.93 -0.28 7.13
N ILE A 8 2.48 0.83 7.64
CA ILE A 8 3.36 1.68 6.82
C ILE A 8 4.61 0.91 6.39
N GLU A 9 5.19 0.10 7.28
CA GLU A 9 6.39 -0.69 6.98
C GLU A 9 6.11 -1.79 5.96
N LEU A 10 4.97 -2.47 6.08
CA LEU A 10 4.51 -3.47 5.11
C LEU A 10 4.19 -2.87 3.74
N ILE A 11 3.96 -1.54 3.65
CA ILE A 11 3.71 -0.84 2.39
C ILE A 11 5.01 -0.29 1.80
N SER A 12 5.75 0.51 2.58
CA SER A 12 6.95 1.21 2.11
C SER A 12 8.13 0.26 1.88
N GLY A 13 8.29 -0.73 2.76
CA GLY A 13 9.38 -1.70 2.72
C GLY A 13 9.50 -2.44 1.38
N PRO A 14 8.46 -3.17 0.95
CA PRO A 14 8.44 -3.84 -0.34
C PRO A 14 8.71 -2.90 -1.52
N VAL A 15 8.19 -1.68 -1.51
CA VAL A 15 8.41 -0.72 -2.60
C VAL A 15 9.88 -0.35 -2.72
N ILE A 16 10.55 -0.12 -1.59
CA ILE A 16 12.00 0.15 -1.57
C ILE A 16 12.79 -1.08 -2.04
N GLY A 17 12.40 -2.26 -1.55
CA GLY A 17 13.00 -3.53 -1.96
C GLY A 17 12.86 -3.80 -3.47
N GLU A 18 11.66 -3.66 -4.02
CA GLU A 18 11.36 -3.77 -5.46
C GLU A 18 12.22 -2.83 -6.29
N ASN A 19 12.26 -1.55 -5.93
CA ASN A 19 13.04 -0.54 -6.65
C ASN A 19 14.54 -0.84 -6.68
N SER A 20 15.06 -1.56 -5.69
CA SER A 20 16.47 -1.96 -5.65
C SER A 20 16.84 -3.06 -6.67
N VAL A 21 15.87 -3.88 -7.10
CA VAL A 21 16.11 -5.06 -7.97
C VAL A 21 15.42 -4.97 -9.33
N ILE A 22 14.37 -4.15 -9.47
CA ILE A 22 13.51 -4.08 -10.67
C ILE A 22 14.30 -3.80 -11.95
N TYR A 23 15.27 -2.91 -11.91
CA TYR A 23 16.11 -2.62 -13.08
C TYR A 23 16.91 -3.86 -13.52
N MET A 24 17.54 -4.56 -12.58
CA MET A 24 18.29 -5.78 -12.87
C MET A 24 17.38 -6.88 -13.41
N TYR A 25 16.17 -7.00 -12.87
CA TYR A 25 15.15 -7.93 -13.33
C TYR A 25 14.72 -7.65 -14.77
N LEU A 26 14.38 -6.39 -15.10
CA LEU A 26 13.93 -6.01 -16.43
C LEU A 26 15.04 -6.15 -17.48
N ARG A 27 16.28 -5.83 -17.09
CA ARG A 27 17.45 -6.05 -17.93
C ARG A 27 17.67 -7.53 -18.22
N LEU A 28 17.55 -8.40 -17.20
CA LEU A 28 17.73 -9.84 -17.38
C LEU A 28 16.60 -10.47 -18.20
N LYS A 29 15.34 -10.07 -17.94
CA LYS A 29 14.16 -10.72 -18.53
C LYS A 29 13.83 -10.22 -19.94
N PHE A 30 13.97 -8.92 -20.18
CA PHE A 30 13.55 -8.29 -21.44
C PHE A 30 14.70 -7.61 -22.19
N GLY A 31 15.93 -7.63 -21.66
CA GLY A 31 17.07 -6.95 -22.28
C GLY A 31 16.97 -5.43 -22.26
N TRP A 32 16.13 -4.86 -21.39
CA TRP A 32 15.91 -3.41 -21.31
C TRP A 32 17.19 -2.67 -20.93
N ASN A 33 17.39 -1.53 -21.59
CA ASN A 33 18.45 -0.59 -21.23
C ASN A 33 17.93 0.48 -20.27
N GLU A 34 18.79 1.41 -19.88
CA GLU A 34 18.47 2.50 -18.95
C GLU A 34 17.36 3.42 -19.46
N VAL A 35 17.28 3.63 -20.78
CA VAL A 35 16.26 4.47 -21.42
C VAL A 35 14.90 3.78 -21.35
N ASP A 36 14.81 2.49 -21.70
CA ASP A 36 13.56 1.73 -21.64
C ASP A 36 13.00 1.68 -20.21
N TYR A 37 13.88 1.45 -19.24
CA TYR A 37 13.52 1.47 -17.82
C TYR A 37 13.04 2.85 -17.36
N SER A 38 13.71 3.92 -17.79
CA SER A 38 13.32 5.30 -17.46
C SER A 38 11.96 5.67 -18.06
N ILE A 39 11.68 5.26 -19.30
CA ILE A 39 10.38 5.43 -19.96
C ILE A 39 9.31 4.67 -19.18
N PHE A 40 9.55 3.40 -18.83
CA PHE A 40 8.63 2.62 -18.02
C PHE A 40 8.31 3.30 -16.69
N ASN A 41 9.33 3.74 -15.95
CA ASN A 41 9.13 4.44 -14.68
C ASN A 41 8.31 5.72 -14.85
N SER A 42 8.60 6.50 -15.90
CA SER A 42 7.85 7.73 -16.19
C SER A 42 6.38 7.46 -16.45
N VAL A 43 6.07 6.44 -17.26
CA VAL A 43 4.69 5.99 -17.53
C VAL A 43 4.03 5.49 -16.25
N HIS A 44 4.72 4.66 -15.48
CA HIS A 44 4.24 4.10 -14.22
C HIS A 44 3.90 5.20 -13.20
N PHE A 45 4.78 6.19 -13.00
CA PHE A 45 4.49 7.36 -12.16
C PHE A 45 3.30 8.17 -12.67
N GLY A 46 3.20 8.38 -13.99
CA GLY A 46 2.07 9.08 -14.60
C GLY A 46 0.74 8.39 -14.32
N ILE A 47 0.67 7.08 -14.51
CA ILE A 47 -0.52 6.26 -14.23
C ILE A 47 -0.89 6.37 -12.74
N GLN A 48 0.10 6.23 -11.85
CA GLN A 48 -0.12 6.34 -10.40
C GLN A 48 -0.64 7.73 -9.99
N MET A 49 -0.11 8.81 -10.57
CA MET A 49 -0.61 10.17 -10.29
C MET A 49 -2.07 10.36 -10.69
N ILE A 50 -2.45 9.85 -11.87
CA ILE A 50 -3.83 9.87 -12.37
C ILE A 50 -4.72 9.03 -11.44
N GLY A 51 -4.28 7.81 -11.13
CA GLY A 51 -4.96 6.89 -10.23
C GLY A 51 -5.23 7.50 -8.86
N ASN A 52 -4.23 8.15 -8.28
CA ASN A 52 -4.34 8.78 -6.98
C ASN A 52 -5.32 9.97 -6.98
N SER A 53 -5.25 10.82 -8.02
CA SER A 53 -6.15 11.97 -8.17
C SER A 53 -7.61 11.52 -8.34
N PHE A 54 -7.82 10.49 -9.16
CA PHE A 54 -9.12 9.86 -9.35
C PHE A 54 -9.61 9.24 -8.04
N SER A 55 -8.76 8.49 -7.35
CA SER A 55 -9.09 7.80 -6.10
C SER A 55 -9.56 8.76 -5.00
N LEU A 56 -8.80 9.85 -4.79
CA LEU A 56 -9.16 10.88 -3.82
C LEU A 56 -10.48 11.58 -4.17
N THR A 57 -10.69 11.89 -5.45
CA THR A 57 -11.90 12.62 -5.88
C THR A 57 -13.13 11.73 -5.87
N PHE A 58 -13.01 10.51 -6.39
CA PHE A 58 -14.12 9.59 -6.58
C PHE A 58 -14.49 8.84 -5.30
N PHE A 59 -13.53 8.20 -4.63
CA PHE A 59 -13.83 7.38 -3.46
C PHE A 59 -14.04 8.20 -2.18
N SER A 60 -13.28 9.29 -1.99
CA SER A 60 -13.40 10.09 -0.78
C SER A 60 -14.55 11.10 -0.84
N LYS A 61 -14.64 11.91 -1.91
CA LYS A 61 -15.69 12.95 -1.99
C LYS A 61 -17.04 12.44 -2.48
N PHE A 62 -17.06 11.55 -3.47
CA PHE A 62 -18.32 11.10 -4.07
C PHE A 62 -18.95 9.93 -3.31
N LEU A 63 -18.15 8.91 -2.99
CA LEU A 63 -18.63 7.69 -2.33
C LEU A 63 -18.55 7.71 -0.78
N LYS A 64 -17.89 8.72 -0.20
CA LYS A 64 -17.66 8.85 1.26
C LYS A 64 -17.17 7.54 1.90
N LEU A 65 -16.32 6.80 1.19
CA LEU A 65 -15.80 5.53 1.69
C LEU A 65 -14.89 5.78 2.89
N ASP A 66 -14.90 4.82 3.81
CA ASP A 66 -13.95 4.75 4.91
C ASP A 66 -12.52 4.63 4.36
N ASP A 67 -11.56 5.32 4.97
CA ASP A 67 -10.15 5.25 4.58
C ASP A 67 -9.61 3.81 4.62
N ALA A 68 -10.14 2.96 5.52
CA ALA A 68 -9.78 1.55 5.59
C ALA A 68 -10.24 0.76 4.36
N LEU A 69 -11.42 1.06 3.79
CA LEU A 69 -11.87 0.44 2.54
C LEU A 69 -11.00 0.86 1.35
N LEU A 70 -10.57 2.13 1.35
CA LEU A 70 -9.69 2.64 0.33
C LEU A 70 -8.33 1.91 0.35
N GLY A 71 -7.80 1.63 1.54
CA GLY A 71 -6.65 0.76 1.74
C GLY A 71 -6.86 -0.66 1.19
N ILE A 72 -8.03 -1.28 1.44
CA ILE A 72 -8.33 -2.63 0.93
C ILE A 72 -8.31 -2.67 -0.61
N ILE A 73 -8.93 -1.69 -1.27
CA ILE A 73 -8.96 -1.59 -2.75
C ILE A 73 -7.54 -1.45 -3.30
N ALA A 74 -6.76 -0.55 -2.71
CA ALA A 74 -5.40 -0.27 -3.15
C ALA A 74 -4.43 -1.44 -2.87
N MET A 75 -4.61 -2.20 -1.80
CA MET A 75 -3.88 -3.46 -1.55
C MET A 75 -4.21 -4.51 -2.60
N THR A 76 -5.50 -4.67 -2.93
CA THR A 76 -5.94 -5.62 -3.95
C THR A 76 -5.35 -5.31 -5.31
N SER A 77 -5.37 -4.03 -5.71
CA SER A 77 -4.76 -3.54 -6.94
C SER A 77 -3.26 -3.83 -7.00
N LYS A 78 -2.53 -3.63 -5.89
CA LYS A 78 -1.09 -3.95 -5.81
C LYS A 78 -0.81 -5.45 -5.87
N ILE A 79 -1.59 -6.28 -5.17
CA ILE A 79 -1.48 -7.75 -5.21
C ILE A 79 -1.64 -8.25 -6.65
N LEU A 80 -2.68 -7.78 -7.35
CA LEU A 80 -2.92 -8.13 -8.74
C LEU A 80 -1.77 -7.66 -9.63
N GLY A 81 -1.33 -6.42 -9.52
CA GLY A 81 -0.20 -5.89 -10.28
C GLY A 81 1.09 -6.69 -10.09
N CYS A 82 1.41 -7.07 -8.85
CA CYS A 82 2.58 -7.89 -8.55
C CYS A 82 2.52 -9.28 -9.19
N LEU A 83 1.34 -9.90 -9.24
CA LEU A 83 1.16 -11.15 -9.96
C LEU A 83 1.37 -10.97 -11.47
N PHE A 84 0.85 -9.88 -12.05
CA PHE A 84 1.11 -9.55 -13.46
C PHE A 84 2.62 -9.36 -13.72
N TYR A 85 3.34 -8.63 -12.85
CA TYR A 85 4.78 -8.42 -12.99
C TYR A 85 5.61 -9.69 -12.83
N ALA A 86 5.25 -10.54 -11.87
CA ALA A 86 5.94 -11.81 -11.63
C ALA A 86 5.85 -12.71 -12.87
N PHE A 87 4.66 -12.84 -13.46
CA PHE A 87 4.37 -13.76 -14.56
C PHE A 87 4.45 -13.12 -15.96
N ALA A 88 4.76 -11.83 -16.08
CA ALA A 88 4.79 -11.11 -17.37
C ALA A 88 5.72 -11.80 -18.39
N PRO A 89 5.19 -12.33 -19.51
CA PRO A 89 6.03 -12.99 -20.52
C PRO A 89 6.76 -12.00 -21.42
N THR A 90 6.21 -10.80 -21.62
CA THR A 90 6.84 -9.73 -22.42
C THR A 90 6.71 -8.38 -21.73
N GLY A 91 7.52 -7.41 -22.15
CA GLY A 91 7.49 -6.05 -21.62
C GLY A 91 6.12 -5.39 -21.73
N PHE A 92 5.31 -5.73 -22.73
CA PHE A 92 3.94 -5.23 -22.87
C PHE A 92 3.04 -5.63 -21.69
N TYR A 93 3.10 -6.89 -21.25
CA TYR A 93 2.38 -7.35 -20.06
C TYR A 93 2.89 -6.67 -18.79
N PHE A 94 4.17 -6.28 -18.77
CA PHE A 94 4.74 -5.50 -17.69
C PHE A 94 4.12 -4.09 -17.63
N TYR A 95 3.99 -3.38 -18.75
CA TYR A 95 3.24 -2.10 -18.79
C TYR A 95 1.77 -2.27 -18.37
N PHE A 96 1.13 -3.38 -18.72
CA PHE A 96 -0.24 -3.66 -18.27
C PHE A 96 -0.33 -3.81 -16.75
N GLY A 97 0.68 -4.41 -16.12
CA GLY A 97 0.78 -4.49 -14.65
C GLY A 97 0.71 -3.11 -13.98
N ALA A 98 1.35 -2.09 -14.57
CA ALA A 98 1.31 -0.71 -14.07
C ALA A 98 -0.10 -0.11 -14.08
N VAL A 99 -0.91 -0.48 -15.08
CA VAL A 99 -2.33 -0.08 -15.16
C VAL A 99 -3.17 -0.82 -14.12
N VAL A 100 -2.90 -2.12 -13.91
CA VAL A 100 -3.61 -2.93 -12.91
C VAL A 100 -3.35 -2.43 -11.48
N GLU A 101 -2.14 -1.94 -11.19
CA GLU A 101 -1.79 -1.38 -9.89
C GLU A 101 -2.04 0.14 -9.74
N ILE A 102 -2.88 0.73 -10.58
CA ILE A 102 -3.16 2.18 -10.61
C ILE A 102 -3.52 2.79 -9.24
N PHE A 103 -4.11 2.02 -8.33
CA PHE A 103 -4.51 2.50 -7.00
C PHE A 103 -3.44 2.33 -5.92
N HIS A 104 -2.27 1.79 -6.25
CA HIS A 104 -1.23 1.46 -5.28
C HIS A 104 -0.84 2.65 -4.38
N SER A 105 -0.68 3.85 -4.95
CA SER A 105 -0.26 5.05 -4.20
C SER A 105 -1.27 5.50 -3.15
N THR A 106 -2.55 5.12 -3.32
CA THR A 106 -3.60 5.49 -2.38
C THR A 106 -3.43 4.82 -1.01
N ASN A 107 -2.77 3.65 -0.93
CA ASN A 107 -2.51 2.95 0.33
C ASN A 107 -1.82 3.84 1.37
N TYR A 108 -0.80 4.57 0.94
CA TYR A 108 0.00 5.43 1.80
C TYR A 108 -0.81 6.63 2.31
N ILE A 109 -1.67 7.20 1.46
CA ILE A 109 -2.59 8.28 1.84
C ILE A 109 -3.62 7.80 2.84
N ALA A 110 -4.19 6.60 2.64
CA ALA A 110 -5.18 6.02 3.54
C ALA A 110 -4.61 5.81 4.96
N VAL A 111 -3.40 5.23 5.09
CA VAL A 111 -2.76 5.07 6.41
C VAL A 111 -2.54 6.42 7.10
N ARG A 112 -2.05 7.43 6.36
CA ARG A 112 -1.83 8.78 6.89
C ARG A 112 -3.14 9.46 7.29
N ALA A 113 -4.23 9.27 6.54
CA ALA A 113 -5.54 9.80 6.88
C ALA A 113 -6.11 9.17 8.16
N ILE A 114 -6.03 7.85 8.30
CA ILE A 114 -6.46 7.13 9.51
C ILE A 114 -5.65 7.59 10.72
N MET A 115 -4.33 7.76 10.55
CA MET A 115 -3.45 8.27 11.61
C MET A 115 -3.89 9.67 12.07
N ALA A 116 -4.08 10.60 11.13
CA ALA A 116 -4.48 11.96 11.45
C ALA A 116 -5.83 12.03 12.17
N LYS A 117 -6.73 11.07 11.91
CA LYS A 117 -8.03 10.93 12.61
C LYS A 117 -7.91 10.27 13.98
N THR A 118 -6.88 9.45 14.20
CA THR A 118 -6.67 8.69 15.45
C THR A 118 -5.91 9.49 16.50
N VAL A 119 -5.08 10.44 16.07
CA VAL A 119 -4.19 11.22 16.94
C VAL A 119 -4.77 12.61 17.16
N ARG A 120 -4.61 13.15 18.38
CA ARG A 120 -4.96 14.55 18.69
C ARG A 120 -4.06 15.49 17.88
N SER A 121 -4.58 16.63 17.44
CA SER A 121 -3.84 17.59 16.60
C SER A 121 -2.50 18.04 17.20
N GLU A 122 -2.41 18.11 18.52
CA GLU A 122 -1.19 18.46 19.29
C GLU A 122 -0.08 17.40 19.19
N ASP A 123 -0.44 16.13 19.02
CA ASP A 123 0.48 14.99 18.98
C ASP A 123 0.78 14.51 17.55
N LEU A 124 0.25 15.20 16.55
CA LEU A 124 0.39 14.86 15.14
C LEU A 124 1.85 14.98 14.67
N GLY A 125 2.57 15.99 15.18
CA GLY A 125 4.00 16.16 14.94
C GLY A 125 4.84 15.00 15.49
N LYS A 126 4.57 14.60 16.75
CA LYS A 126 5.24 13.45 17.39
C LYS A 126 5.00 12.15 16.61
N SER A 127 3.76 11.96 16.15
CA SER A 127 3.38 10.81 15.34
C SER A 127 4.14 10.80 14.03
N ASN A 128 4.21 11.92 13.31
CA ASN A 128 4.99 12.02 12.08
C ASN A 128 6.49 11.75 12.30
N SER A 129 7.07 12.19 13.42
CA SER A 129 8.47 11.87 13.75
C SER A 129 8.70 10.37 13.88
N VAL A 130 7.80 9.65 14.56
CA VAL A 130 7.88 8.19 14.72
C VAL A 130 7.77 7.49 13.36
N PHE A 131 6.91 7.97 12.45
CA PHE A 131 6.81 7.44 11.09
C PHE A 131 8.09 7.66 10.29
N GLY A 132 8.71 8.84 10.37
CA GLY A 132 9.98 9.10 9.69
C GLY A 132 11.11 8.15 10.14
N ILE A 133 11.11 7.75 11.42
CA ILE A 133 12.04 6.74 11.92
C ILE A 133 11.76 5.37 11.27
N CYS A 134 10.50 4.93 11.22
CA CYS A 134 10.13 3.67 10.55
C CYS A 134 10.56 3.67 9.07
N GLU A 135 10.27 4.75 8.34
CA GLU A 135 10.65 4.88 6.93
C GLU A 135 12.16 4.84 6.70
N SER A 136 12.95 5.30 7.68
CA SER A 136 14.41 5.24 7.63
C SER A 136 14.95 3.83 7.88
N ILE A 137 14.19 2.97 8.58
CA ILE A 137 14.56 1.57 8.84
C ILE A 137 14.27 0.69 7.61
N ALA A 138 13.19 0.98 6.88
CA ALA A 138 12.78 0.23 5.70
C ALA A 138 13.91 -0.08 4.68
N PRO A 139 14.73 0.89 4.22
CA PRO A 139 15.81 0.58 3.27
C PRO A 139 16.90 -0.33 3.85
N ILE A 140 17.13 -0.29 5.16
CA ILE A 140 18.16 -1.10 5.85
C ILE A 140 17.78 -2.58 5.82
N ILE A 141 16.48 -2.88 5.97
CA ILE A 141 15.98 -4.25 6.00
C ILE A 141 15.63 -4.74 4.59
N PHE A 142 14.81 -3.98 3.85
CA PHE A 142 14.20 -4.45 2.62
C PHE A 142 15.12 -4.42 1.41
N GLY A 143 16.07 -3.48 1.34
CA GLY A 143 17.06 -3.45 0.25
C GLY A 143 17.87 -4.75 0.18
N PRO A 144 18.61 -5.11 1.25
CA PRO A 144 19.37 -6.36 1.28
C PRO A 144 18.51 -7.61 1.19
N LEU A 145 17.32 -7.62 1.79
CA LEU A 145 16.39 -8.75 1.72
C LEU A 145 15.99 -9.06 0.27
N TYR A 146 15.52 -8.05 -0.47
CA TYR A 146 15.10 -8.22 -1.86
C TYR A 146 16.29 -8.55 -2.77
N ALA A 147 17.45 -7.91 -2.57
CA ALA A 147 18.66 -8.24 -3.32
C ALA A 147 19.10 -9.70 -3.11
N LYS A 148 19.05 -10.21 -1.87
CA LYS A 148 19.38 -11.59 -1.54
C LYS A 148 18.40 -12.58 -2.17
N VAL A 149 17.09 -12.32 -2.05
CA VAL A 149 16.06 -13.15 -2.69
C VAL A 149 16.27 -13.18 -4.20
N TYR A 150 16.48 -12.01 -4.81
CA TYR A 150 16.70 -11.93 -6.25
C TYR A 150 17.93 -12.72 -6.69
N SER A 151 19.05 -12.57 -5.98
CA SER A 151 20.28 -13.33 -6.27
C SER A 151 20.09 -14.85 -6.15
N LEU A 152 19.35 -15.33 -5.13
CA LEU A 152 19.07 -16.76 -4.94
C LEU A 152 18.10 -17.32 -5.98
N THR A 153 17.20 -16.49 -6.52
CA THR A 153 16.14 -16.92 -7.44
C THR A 153 16.45 -16.62 -8.90
N LEU A 154 17.60 -16.02 -9.19
CA LEU A 154 18.00 -15.51 -10.50
C LEU A 154 18.01 -16.59 -11.60
N THR A 155 18.37 -17.83 -11.25
CA THR A 155 18.45 -18.94 -12.22
C THR A 155 17.15 -19.75 -12.34
N SER A 156 16.29 -19.70 -11.32
CA SER A 156 15.06 -20.51 -11.26
C SER A 156 13.82 -19.71 -11.66
N PHE A 157 13.57 -18.59 -10.98
CA PHE A 157 12.44 -17.70 -11.26
C PHE A 157 12.75 -16.27 -10.80
N PRO A 158 13.29 -15.42 -11.70
CA PRO A 158 13.67 -14.04 -11.36
C PRO A 158 12.51 -13.18 -10.85
N GLY A 159 11.26 -13.53 -11.16
CA GLY A 159 10.05 -12.85 -10.68
C GLY A 159 9.66 -13.16 -9.24
N SER A 160 10.44 -13.98 -8.52
CA SER A 160 10.11 -14.42 -7.15
C SER A 160 10.01 -13.27 -6.14
N PHE A 161 10.78 -12.20 -6.33
CA PHE A 161 10.72 -11.05 -5.40
C PHE A 161 9.34 -10.37 -5.43
N TYR A 162 8.65 -10.35 -6.58
CA TYR A 162 7.26 -9.89 -6.66
C TYR A 162 6.28 -10.82 -5.94
N LEU A 163 6.59 -12.12 -5.80
CA LEU A 163 5.78 -13.01 -4.98
C LEU A 163 5.95 -12.71 -3.49
N ILE A 164 7.16 -12.39 -3.03
CA ILE A 164 7.39 -11.93 -1.66
C ILE A 164 6.64 -10.62 -1.40
N THR A 165 6.72 -9.67 -2.32
CA THR A 165 5.87 -8.47 -2.28
C THR A 165 4.41 -8.86 -2.11
N THR A 166 3.91 -9.76 -2.95
CA THR A 166 2.50 -10.18 -2.92
C THR A 166 2.10 -10.73 -1.55
N VAL A 167 2.94 -11.56 -0.93
CA VAL A 167 2.70 -12.09 0.42
C VAL A 167 2.67 -10.97 1.46
N MET A 168 3.59 -10.01 1.39
CA MET A 168 3.62 -8.87 2.32
C MET A 168 2.38 -7.98 2.19
N TYR A 169 1.96 -7.69 0.95
CA TYR A 169 0.73 -6.95 0.68
C TYR A 169 -0.53 -7.73 1.09
N ALA A 170 -0.52 -9.06 1.00
CA ALA A 170 -1.62 -9.89 1.51
C ALA A 170 -1.73 -9.79 3.04
N VAL A 171 -0.61 -9.75 3.77
CA VAL A 171 -0.62 -9.50 5.23
C VAL A 171 -1.15 -8.10 5.53
N ALA A 172 -0.71 -7.08 4.79
CA ALA A 172 -1.22 -5.71 4.94
C ALA A 172 -2.73 -5.61 4.63
N PHE A 173 -3.21 -6.33 3.61
CA PHE A 173 -4.63 -6.44 3.29
C PHE A 173 -5.44 -6.99 4.46
N LEU A 174 -4.98 -8.07 5.11
CA LEU A 174 -5.65 -8.64 6.28
C LEU A 174 -5.70 -7.66 7.46
N LEU A 175 -4.64 -6.89 7.67
CA LEU A 175 -4.61 -5.84 8.70
C LEU A 175 -5.58 -4.70 8.38
N PHE A 176 -5.67 -4.26 7.13
CA PHE A 176 -6.66 -3.27 6.69
C PHE A 176 -8.10 -3.78 6.85
N LEU A 177 -8.34 -5.05 6.52
CA LEU A 177 -9.64 -5.69 6.73
C LEU A 177 -9.99 -5.74 8.22
N TRP A 178 -9.03 -6.09 9.08
CA TRP A 178 -9.22 -6.08 10.52
C TRP A 178 -9.50 -4.67 11.07
N LEU A 179 -8.79 -3.64 10.59
CA LEU A 179 -9.06 -2.24 10.94
C LEU A 179 -10.47 -1.82 10.52
N TYR A 180 -10.90 -2.16 9.31
CA TYR A 180 -12.23 -1.86 8.81
C TYR A 180 -13.34 -2.50 9.68
N LEU A 181 -13.17 -3.79 10.00
CA LEU A 181 -14.14 -4.50 10.84
C LEU A 181 -14.20 -3.94 12.27
N THR A 182 -13.05 -3.55 12.82
CA THR A 182 -12.97 -2.96 14.17
C THR A 182 -13.62 -1.58 14.20
N GLY A 183 -13.30 -0.71 13.23
CA GLY A 183 -13.92 0.62 13.13
C GLY A 183 -15.44 0.55 12.98
N LYS A 184 -15.96 -0.42 12.20
CA LYS A 184 -17.41 -0.64 12.07
C LYS A 184 -18.07 -1.12 13.37
N LYS A 185 -17.39 -1.98 14.14
CA LYS A 185 -17.88 -2.45 15.45
C LYS A 185 -17.95 -1.29 16.46
N GLU A 186 -16.92 -0.46 16.51
CA GLU A 186 -16.87 0.70 17.40
C GLU A 186 -17.95 1.74 17.07
N ALA A 187 -18.15 2.03 15.79
CA ALA A 187 -19.22 2.92 15.33
C ALA A 187 -20.61 2.42 15.76
N LYS A 188 -20.86 1.10 15.65
CA LYS A 188 -22.11 0.48 16.08
C LYS A 188 -22.30 0.51 17.60
N SER A 189 -21.23 0.29 18.37
CA SER A 189 -21.27 0.37 19.84
C SER A 189 -21.58 1.79 20.31
N ARG A 190 -20.92 2.80 19.73
CA ARG A 190 -21.13 4.21 20.05
C ARG A 190 -22.54 4.67 19.73
N GLY A 191 -23.11 4.22 18.60
CA GLY A 191 -24.50 4.50 18.24
C GLY A 191 -25.49 4.01 19.31
N LYS A 192 -25.32 2.78 19.79
CA LYS A 192 -26.15 2.22 20.87
C LYS A 192 -26.04 3.01 22.17
N THR A 193 -24.82 3.38 22.59
CA THR A 193 -24.63 4.15 23.82
C THR A 193 -25.31 5.52 23.77
N VAL A 194 -25.24 6.23 22.63
CA VAL A 194 -25.92 7.52 22.45
C VAL A 194 -27.43 7.37 22.48
N GLU A 195 -27.96 6.29 21.88
CA GLU A 195 -29.38 5.99 21.88
C GLU A 195 -29.89 5.67 23.29
N THR A 196 -29.13 4.90 24.08
CA THR A 196 -29.42 4.63 25.50
C THR A 196 -29.34 5.89 26.36
N MET A 197 -28.39 6.80 26.12
CA MET A 197 -28.31 8.07 26.86
C MET A 197 -29.52 8.97 26.56
N LYS A 198 -29.94 9.05 25.29
CA LYS A 198 -31.14 9.81 24.91
C LYS A 198 -32.42 9.24 25.50
N SER A 199 -32.56 7.92 25.60
CA SER A 199 -33.74 7.32 26.23
C SER A 199 -33.81 7.63 27.73
N ILE A 200 -32.67 7.66 28.43
CA ILE A 200 -32.62 8.05 29.86
C ILE A 200 -32.98 9.52 30.05
N GLU A 201 -32.53 10.43 29.18
CA GLU A 201 -32.89 11.86 29.25
C GLU A 201 -34.37 12.15 28.93
N LEU A 202 -35.03 11.30 28.15
CA LEU A 202 -36.45 11.44 27.82
C LEU A 202 -37.39 10.89 28.92
N GLU A 203 -36.87 10.01 29.78
CA GLU A 203 -37.60 9.41 30.90
C GLU A 203 -37.41 10.16 32.23
N ALA A 204 -36.53 11.18 32.27
CA ALA A 204 -36.23 12.04 33.42
C ALA A 204 -36.96 13.39 33.35
#